data_AF-A0AAZ3NXN8-F1
#
_entry.id   AF-A0AAZ3NXN8-F1
#
_cell.length_a   1.000
_cell.length_b   1.000
_cell.length_c   1.000
_cell.angle_alpha   90.00
_cell.angle_beta   90.00
_cell.angle_gamma   90.00
#
_symmetry.space_group_name_H-M   'P 1'
#
loop_
_entity.id
_entity.type
_entity.pdbx_description
1 polymer ?
#
loop_
_entity_poly.entity_id
_entity_poly.type
_entity_poly.pdbx_seq_one_letter_code
_entity_poly.pdbx_strand_id
1 'polypeptide(L)'
;VLPDYLKALLSVVPQSKASEQQLQQLAKLAALQHRAKDTVFLPTIGEVQEYVPSQLYIRQPPQPWLNMVTQHMQQVSPLSPHQARAQFLGLVSAFPMFGSSFFYIQSSSNISILA
;
A
#
# COMPACT_ATOMS: atom_id res chain seq x y z
N VAL A 1 -6.70 -6.05 -7.57
CA VAL A 1 -6.50 -4.83 -6.76
C VAL A 1 -5.55 -5.05 -5.59
N LEU A 2 -5.89 -5.82 -4.55
CA LEU A 2 -4.99 -5.99 -3.39
C LEU A 2 -3.60 -6.57 -3.75
N PRO A 3 -3.48 -7.61 -4.60
CA PRO A 3 -2.18 -8.09 -5.06
C PRO A 3 -1.38 -7.02 -5.80
N ASP A 4 -2.06 -6.17 -6.58
CA ASP A 4 -1.44 -5.09 -7.35
C ASP A 4 -0.98 -3.96 -6.42
N TYR A 5 -1.74 -3.67 -5.36
CA TYR A 5 -1.38 -2.73 -4.30
C TYR A 5 -0.10 -3.16 -3.59
N LEU A 6 -0.02 -4.42 -3.12
CA LEU A 6 1.14 -4.93 -2.39
C LEU A 6 2.41 -4.97 -3.25
N LYS A 7 2.26 -5.15 -4.57
CA LYS A 7 3.35 -5.03 -5.54
C LYS A 7 3.74 -3.58 -5.86
N ALA A 8 3.12 -2.60 -5.21
CA ALA A 8 3.25 -1.17 -5.48
C ALA A 8 2.91 -0.78 -6.93
N LEU A 9 2.15 -1.62 -7.64
CA LEU A 9 1.79 -1.38 -9.05
C LEU A 9 0.71 -0.32 -9.19
N LEU A 10 -0.04 0.00 -8.12
CA LEU A 10 -1.12 0.98 -8.20
C LEU A 10 -0.62 2.43 -8.19
N SER A 11 0.56 2.67 -7.63
CA SER A 11 1.11 4.02 -7.46
C SER A 11 2.44 4.15 -8.19
N VAL A 12 2.53 5.13 -9.09
CA VAL A 12 3.80 5.64 -9.64
C VAL A 12 4.46 6.48 -8.56
N VAL A 13 5.01 5.85 -7.52
CA VAL A 13 5.79 6.58 -6.52
C VAL A 13 7.08 7.01 -7.22
N PRO A 14 7.36 8.32 -7.39
CA PRO A 14 8.67 8.74 -7.83
C PRO A 14 9.68 8.19 -6.82
N GLN A 15 10.70 7.48 -7.28
CA GLN A 15 11.69 6.83 -6.42
C GLN A 15 12.42 7.79 -5.45
N SER A 16 12.19 9.11 -5.58
CA SER A 16 12.98 10.19 -5.01
C SER A 16 12.58 10.67 -3.61
N LYS A 17 11.45 10.27 -3.02
CA LYS A 17 11.12 10.28 -1.56
C LYS A 17 9.61 10.11 -1.39
N ALA A 18 9.16 9.04 -0.73
CA ALA A 18 7.79 9.00 -0.24
C ALA A 18 7.63 10.11 0.81
N SER A 19 6.67 11.01 0.64
CA SER A 19 6.42 12.06 1.63
C SER A 19 5.87 11.45 2.92
N GLU A 20 6.04 12.14 4.06
CA GLU A 20 5.50 11.68 5.34
C GLU A 20 3.98 11.48 5.28
N GLN A 21 3.27 12.36 4.55
CA GLN A 21 1.84 12.20 4.28
C GLN A 21 1.51 10.89 3.57
N GLN A 22 2.36 10.47 2.63
CA GLN A 22 2.17 9.23 1.89
C GLN A 22 2.41 8.00 2.79
N LEU A 23 3.40 8.04 3.67
CA LEU A 23 3.63 7.00 4.68
C LEU A 23 2.43 6.88 5.63
N GLN A 24 1.87 7.99 6.09
CA GLN A 24 0.66 8.03 6.91
C GLN A 24 -0.56 7.44 6.18
N GLN A 25 -0.73 7.75 4.89
CA GLN A 25 -1.80 7.18 4.07
C GLN A 25 -1.65 5.67 3.91
N LEU A 26 -0.43 5.17 3.71
CA LEU A 26 -0.14 3.73 3.63
C LEU A 26 -0.38 3.02 4.96
N ALA A 27 -0.02 3.64 6.08
CA ALA A 27 -0.30 3.11 7.40
C ALA A 27 -1.82 3.01 7.67
N LYS A 28 -2.59 4.02 7.24
CA LYS A 28 -4.06 3.98 7.27
C LYS A 28 -4.62 2.85 6.39
N LEU A 29 -4.10 2.67 5.18
CA LEU A 29 -4.48 1.55 4.31
C LEU A 29 -4.20 0.20 4.96
N ALA A 30 -3.04 0.04 5.62
CA ALA A 30 -2.69 -1.18 6.33
C ALA A 30 -3.62 -1.45 7.53
N ALA A 31 -3.98 -0.43 8.31
CA ALA A 31 -4.93 -0.55 9.41
C ALA A 31 -6.33 -0.97 8.92
N LEU A 32 -6.82 -0.36 7.83
CA LEU A 32 -8.08 -0.76 7.20
C LEU A 32 -8.04 -2.20 6.71
N GLN A 33 -6.90 -2.64 6.16
CA GLN A 33 -6.72 -4.00 5.66
C GLN A 33 -6.72 -5.04 6.79
N HIS A 34 -6.09 -4.72 7.93
CA HIS A 34 -6.18 -5.53 9.14
C HIS A 34 -7.63 -5.62 9.62
N ARG A 35 -8.32 -4.48 9.81
CA ARG A 35 -9.73 -4.49 10.25
C ARG A 35 -10.66 -5.23 9.28
N ALA A 36 -10.38 -5.18 7.98
CA ALA A 36 -11.12 -5.89 6.93
C ALA A 36 -11.02 -7.42 7.00
N LYS A 37 -10.00 -7.97 7.69
CA LYS A 37 -9.88 -9.40 8.02
C LYS A 37 -10.73 -9.81 9.22
N ASP A 38 -11.52 -8.89 9.78
CA ASP A 38 -12.30 -9.06 11.01
C ASP A 38 -11.46 -9.33 12.26
N THR A 39 -10.21 -8.89 12.25
CA THR A 39 -9.36 -8.86 13.43
C THR A 39 -9.64 -7.60 14.24
N VAL A 40 -9.70 -7.75 15.56
CA VAL A 40 -9.99 -6.66 16.52
C VAL A 40 -8.75 -6.33 17.37
N PHE A 41 -7.71 -7.17 17.28
CA PHE A 41 -6.46 -6.99 18.00
C PHE A 41 -5.56 -5.96 17.31
N LEU A 42 -4.48 -5.57 17.99
CA LEU A 42 -3.45 -4.75 17.37
C LEU A 42 -2.62 -5.61 16.41
N PRO A 43 -2.23 -5.05 15.23
CA PRO A 43 -1.41 -5.76 14.26
C PRO A 43 0.00 -5.97 14.80
N THR A 44 0.61 -7.08 14.40
CA THR A 44 2.02 -7.39 14.66
C THR A 44 2.92 -6.87 13.53
N ILE A 45 4.24 -6.83 13.75
CA ILE A 45 5.21 -6.43 12.72
C ILE A 45 5.08 -7.32 11.47
N GLY A 46 4.90 -8.63 11.65
CA GLY A 46 4.72 -9.57 10.55
C GLY A 46 3.47 -9.27 9.73
N GLU A 47 2.37 -8.95 10.38
CA GLU A 47 1.13 -8.56 9.68
C GLU A 47 1.26 -7.22 8.96
N VAL A 48 1.92 -6.23 9.58
CA VAL A 48 2.17 -4.93 8.93
C VAL A 48 2.99 -5.12 7.64
N GLN A 49 3.95 -6.03 7.63
CA GLN A 49 4.72 -6.36 6.43
C GLN A 49 3.84 -6.95 5.32
N GLU A 50 2.77 -7.71 5.66
CA GLU A 50 1.83 -8.23 4.68
C GLU A 50 0.88 -7.16 4.12
N TYR A 51 0.67 -6.06 4.84
CA TYR A 51 -0.27 -5.00 4.45
C TYR A 51 0.38 -3.80 3.77
N VAL A 52 1.69 -3.63 3.91
CA VAL A 52 2.45 -2.52 3.34
C VAL A 52 3.15 -2.98 2.06
N PRO A 53 3.12 -2.20 0.95
CA PRO A 53 3.82 -2.56 -0.27
C PRO A 53 5.33 -2.75 -0.03
N SER A 54 5.89 -3.86 -0.52
CA SER A 54 7.28 -4.26 -0.21
C SER A 54 8.33 -3.21 -0.59
N GLN A 55 8.12 -2.54 -1.73
CA GLN A 55 8.94 -1.43 -2.23
C GLN A 55 9.05 -0.24 -1.26
N LEU A 56 8.03 -0.04 -0.42
CA LEU A 56 7.93 1.04 0.55
C LEU A 56 8.28 0.57 1.96
N TYR A 57 7.99 -0.70 2.27
CA TYR A 57 8.38 -1.30 3.54
C TYR A 57 9.91 -1.25 3.75
N ILE A 58 10.71 -1.52 2.71
CA ILE A 58 12.18 -1.48 2.80
C ILE A 58 12.78 -0.07 2.99
N ARG A 59 11.98 1.00 2.85
CA ARG A 59 12.47 2.38 2.92
C ARG A 59 12.72 2.88 4.35
N GLN A 60 12.17 2.21 5.35
CA GLN A 60 12.31 2.57 6.76
C GLN A 60 12.25 1.35 7.68
N PRO A 61 12.69 1.46 8.94
CA PRO A 61 12.61 0.35 9.88
C PRO A 61 11.15 -0.13 10.11
N PRO A 62 10.95 -1.39 10.53
CA PRO A 62 9.62 -1.92 10.83
C PRO A 62 8.87 -1.19 11.96
N GLN A 63 9.59 -0.66 12.94
CA GLN A 63 8.98 -0.11 14.15
C GLN A 63 8.16 1.17 13.93
N PRO A 64 8.66 2.16 13.16
CA PRO A 64 7.84 3.29 12.71
C PRO A 64 6.56 2.87 11.98
N TRP A 65 6.60 1.83 11.15
CA TRP A 65 5.41 1.30 10.49
C TRP A 65 4.39 0.79 11.49
N LEU A 66 4.83 -0.07 12.42
CA LEU A 66 3.96 -0.60 13.47
C LEU A 66 3.27 0.51 14.27
N ASN A 67 4.03 1.53 14.68
CA ASN A 67 3.51 2.64 15.46
C ASN A 67 2.42 3.42 14.70
N MET A 68 2.67 3.76 13.43
CA MET A 68 1.68 4.47 12.60
C MET A 68 0.43 3.63 12.38
N VAL A 69 0.58 2.33 12.07
CA VAL A 69 -0.58 1.45 11.85
C VAL A 69 -1.38 1.29 13.14
N THR A 70 -0.73 1.11 14.28
CA THR A 70 -1.36 1.03 15.60
C THR A 70 -2.13 2.30 15.95
N GLN A 71 -1.60 3.47 15.59
CA GLN A 71 -2.30 4.75 15.76
C GLN A 71 -3.57 4.81 14.91
N HIS A 72 -3.50 4.42 13.63
CA HIS A 72 -4.67 4.38 12.74
C HIS A 72 -5.68 3.30 13.15
N MET A 73 -5.24 2.21 13.77
CA MET A 73 -6.12 1.16 14.30
C MET A 73 -7.15 1.68 15.31
N GLN A 74 -6.81 2.67 16.12
CA GLN A 74 -7.76 3.30 17.05
C GLN A 74 -8.90 4.02 16.32
N GLN A 75 -8.63 4.54 15.11
CA GLN A 75 -9.63 5.23 14.29
C GLN A 75 -10.51 4.26 13.49
N VAL A 76 -9.97 3.08 13.12
CA VAL A 76 -10.68 2.08 12.33
C VAL A 76 -11.33 0.97 13.16
N SER A 77 -10.99 0.85 14.45
CA SER A 77 -11.60 -0.12 15.37
C SER A 77 -13.14 -0.07 15.44
N PRO A 78 -13.83 1.08 15.41
CA PRO A 78 -15.30 1.11 15.43
C PRO A 78 -15.94 0.70 14.09
N LEU A 79 -15.16 0.60 13.00
CA LEU A 79 -15.69 0.22 11.69
C LEU A 79 -16.03 -1.28 11.67
N SER A 80 -17.04 -1.68 10.91
CA SER A 80 -17.25 -3.08 10.55
C SER A 80 -16.25 -3.53 9.47
N PRO A 81 -15.98 -4.84 9.31
CA PRO A 81 -15.06 -5.34 8.27
C PRO A 81 -15.47 -4.89 6.86
N HIS A 82 -16.77 -4.84 6.58
CA HIS A 82 -17.31 -4.40 5.30
C HIS A 82 -17.06 -2.90 5.07
N GLN A 83 -17.24 -2.07 6.10
CA GLN A 83 -16.93 -0.63 6.02
C GLN A 83 -15.43 -0.41 5.84
N ALA A 84 -14.58 -1.17 6.54
CA ALA A 84 -13.13 -1.09 6.38
C ALA A 84 -12.70 -1.42 4.94
N ARG A 85 -13.31 -2.45 4.32
CA ARG A 85 -13.10 -2.80 2.91
C ARG A 85 -13.52 -1.67 1.96
N ALA A 86 -14.70 -1.09 2.20
CA ALA A 86 -15.20 0.01 1.37
C ALA A 86 -14.28 1.25 1.46
N GLN A 87 -13.84 1.61 2.67
CA GLN A 87 -12.88 2.71 2.86
C GLN A 87 -11.52 2.42 2.24
N PHE A 88 -11.02 1.19 2.35
CA PHE A 88 -9.79 0.77 1.69
C PHE A 88 -9.89 0.98 0.18
N LEU A 89 -10.97 0.49 -0.45
CA LEU A 89 -11.19 0.66 -1.88
C LEU A 89 -11.31 2.14 -2.27
N GLY A 90 -12.01 2.96 -1.48
CA GLY A 90 -12.14 4.40 -1.75
C GLY A 90 -10.81 5.17 -1.68
N LEU A 91 -9.89 4.76 -0.80
CA LEU A 91 -8.55 5.36 -0.73
C LEU A 91 -7.65 4.85 -1.87
N VAL A 92 -7.73 3.56 -2.18
CA VAL A 92 -6.93 2.93 -3.23
C VAL A 92 -7.40 3.35 -4.63
N SER A 93 -8.67 3.70 -4.81
CA SER A 93 -9.20 4.19 -6.09
C SER A 93 -8.66 5.54 -6.52
N ALA A 94 -8.07 6.31 -5.60
CA ALA A 94 -7.39 7.56 -5.91
C ALA A 94 -6.00 7.32 -6.54
N PHE A 95 -5.48 6.08 -6.54
CA PHE A 95 -4.20 5.79 -7.15
C PHE A 95 -4.27 5.76 -8.68
N PRO A 96 -3.28 6.35 -9.39
CA PRO A 96 -3.35 6.53 -10.85
C PRO A 96 -3.54 5.24 -11.67
N MET A 97 -3.04 4.10 -11.19
CA MET A 97 -3.13 2.82 -11.90
C MET A 97 -4.21 1.89 -11.31
N PHE A 98 -5.15 2.44 -10.55
CA PHE A 98 -6.30 1.68 -10.07
C PHE A 98 -7.20 1.24 -11.23
N GLY A 99 -7.57 -0.04 -11.25
CA GLY A 99 -8.38 -0.63 -12.32
C GLY A 99 -7.60 -0.92 -13.61
N SER A 100 -6.28 -0.73 -13.61
CA SER A 100 -5.41 -1.08 -14.74
C SER A 100 -5.00 -2.56 -14.72
N SER A 101 -4.65 -3.08 -15.89
CA SER A 101 -4.02 -4.40 -16.05
C SER A 101 -2.53 -4.22 -16.35
N PHE A 102 -1.67 -4.92 -15.61
CA PHE A 102 -0.21 -4.82 -15.73
C PHE A 102 0.35 -5.95 -16.58
N PHE A 103 1.10 -5.60 -17.63
CA PHE A 103 1.78 -6.55 -18.51
C PHE A 103 3.26 -6.17 -18.61
N TYR A 104 4.14 -7.17 -18.53
CA TYR A 104 5.55 -6.98 -18.85
C TYR A 104 5.72 -7.01 -20.36
N ILE A 105 6.25 -5.93 -20.92
CA ILE A 105 6.58 -5.81 -22.34
C ILE A 105 8.08 -5.61 -22.50
N GLN A 106 8.67 -6.24 -23.51
CA GLN A 106 10.04 -5.97 -23.92
C GLN A 106 10.03 -4.83 -24.93
N SER A 107 10.59 -3.68 -24.56
CA SER A 107 10.75 -2.57 -25.50
C SER A 107 11.76 -2.92 -26.59
N SER A 108 11.40 -2.69 -27.84
CA SER A 108 12.26 -2.92 -29.01
C SER A 108 12.78 -1.62 -29.64
N SER A 109 12.64 -0.48 -28.95
CA SER A 109 12.94 0.83 -29.52
C SER A 109 14.45 1.13 -29.59
N ASN A 110 14.98 0.88 -30.80
CA ASN A 110 16.14 1.46 -31.50
C ASN A 110 17.53 1.42 -30.84
N ILE A 111 18.30 0.37 -31.18
CA ILE A 111 19.75 0.44 -31.32
C ILE A 111 20.01 1.34 -32.54
N SER A 112 20.39 2.59 -32.33
CA SER A 112 20.98 3.40 -33.40
C SER A 112 22.28 2.70 -33.83
N ILE A 113 22.22 1.97 -34.94
CA ILE A 113 23.41 1.45 -35.60
C ILE A 113 24.18 2.68 -36.11
N LEU A 114 25.26 3.04 -35.43
CA LEU A 114 26.27 3.94 -35.97
C LEU A 114 26.94 3.20 -37.13
N ALA A 115 26.60 3.60 -38.36
CA ALA A 115 27.31 3.23 -39.58
C ALA A 115 28.55 4.10 -39.76
#